data_AF-A0A2J4XV19-F1
#
_entry.id   AF-A0A2J4XV19-F1
#
_cell.length_a   1.000
_cell.length_b   1.000
_cell.length_c   1.000
_cell.angle_alpha   90.00
_cell.angle_beta   90.00
_cell.angle_gamma   90.00
#
_symmetry.space_group_name_H-M   'P 1'
#
loop_
_entity.id
_entity.type
_entity.pdbx_description
1 polymer ?
#
loop_
_entity_poly.entity_id
_entity_poly.type
_entity_poly.pdbx_seq_one_letter_code
_entity_poly.pdbx_strand_id
1 'polypeptide(L)'
;EMVVKSLIGTGLPLNIAYVGEKETLKVNEQTLKKFDIYIQPGGGQDIAGSYDVIGDDGAEAIRQFVKSGKDFIGICMGAYLADKDWIGLIDAPLESEVGRPGSRAYDEGDYTLQVKWNNKQEPFYYQDGPYLNNTTSNAGFQAIAYYDNGDVAIARYQYGEGHVILSGPHPEADETW
;
A
#
# COMPACT_ATOMS: atom_id res chain seq x y z
N GLU A 1 0.58 -2.72 13.89
CA GLU A 1 1.79 -2.80 14.75
C GLU A 1 3.07 -3.04 13.94
N MET A 2 3.08 -3.99 13.00
CA MET A 2 4.29 -4.30 12.20
C MET A 2 4.86 -3.12 11.39
N VAL A 3 4.02 -2.32 10.73
CA VAL A 3 4.47 -1.10 10.04
C VAL A 3 5.29 -0.20 10.97
N VAL A 4 4.81 0.08 12.17
CA VAL A 4 5.51 0.96 13.12
C VAL A 4 6.80 0.32 13.62
N LYS A 5 6.81 -0.99 13.87
CA LYS A 5 8.03 -1.73 14.22
C LYS A 5 9.08 -1.63 13.11
N SER A 6 8.69 -1.84 11.85
CA SER A 6 9.55 -1.72 10.67
C SER A 6 10.10 -0.29 10.52
N LEU A 7 9.24 0.72 10.66
CA LEU A 7 9.66 2.14 10.61
C LEU A 7 10.67 2.49 11.70
N ILE A 8 10.45 2.05 12.95
CA ILE A 8 11.42 2.25 14.05
C ILE A 8 12.75 1.54 13.72
N GLY A 9 12.67 0.33 13.14
CA GLY A 9 13.84 -0.45 12.72
C GLY A 9 14.73 0.25 11.69
N THR A 10 14.22 1.23 10.94
CA THR A 10 15.03 2.01 9.99
C THR A 10 16.06 2.92 10.66
N GLY A 11 15.87 3.26 11.94
CA GLY A 11 16.70 4.23 12.67
C GLY A 11 16.54 5.67 12.20
N LEU A 12 15.59 5.96 11.31
CA LEU A 12 15.29 7.32 10.86
C LEU A 12 14.61 8.13 11.99
N PRO A 13 14.85 9.45 12.07
CA PRO A 13 14.21 10.32 13.06
C PRO A 13 12.76 10.63 12.66
N LEU A 14 11.86 9.64 12.80
CA LEU A 14 10.46 9.72 12.41
C LEU A 14 9.56 10.11 13.58
N ASN A 15 8.58 10.97 13.32
CA ASN A 15 7.46 11.21 14.23
C ASN A 15 6.24 10.40 13.75
N ILE A 16 5.81 9.43 14.54
CA ILE A 16 4.78 8.47 14.17
C ILE A 16 3.53 8.70 15.02
N ALA A 17 2.37 8.77 14.38
CA ALA A 17 1.08 8.84 15.05
C ALA A 17 0.11 7.85 14.41
N TYR A 18 -0.80 7.31 15.22
CA TYR A 18 -1.90 6.49 14.75
C TYR A 18 -3.13 7.38 14.50
N VAL A 19 -3.82 7.11 13.39
CA VAL A 19 -5.07 7.77 13.00
C VAL A 19 -6.12 6.71 12.70
N GLY A 20 -7.38 6.96 13.07
CA GLY A 20 -8.46 6.02 12.83
C GLY A 20 -9.65 6.21 13.78
N GLU A 21 -10.70 5.41 13.56
CA GLU A 21 -11.95 5.52 14.33
C GLU A 21 -11.74 5.28 15.84
N LYS A 22 -10.85 4.36 16.21
CA LYS A 22 -10.50 4.07 17.61
C LYS A 22 -9.40 4.97 18.18
N GLU A 23 -8.78 5.78 17.33
CA GLU A 23 -7.67 6.64 17.72
C GLU A 23 -8.12 8.04 18.12
N THR A 24 -7.27 8.76 18.85
CA THR A 24 -7.55 10.17 19.19
C THR A 24 -7.54 11.06 17.95
N LEU A 25 -6.65 10.77 17.01
CA LEU A 25 -6.57 11.47 15.73
C LEU A 25 -7.42 10.75 14.69
N LYS A 26 -8.18 11.51 13.89
CA LYS A 26 -9.03 10.98 12.83
C LYS A 26 -8.41 11.24 11.46
N VAL A 27 -8.77 10.41 10.48
CA VAL A 27 -8.39 10.63 9.08
C VAL A 27 -9.22 11.80 8.53
N ASN A 28 -8.64 12.99 8.57
CA ASN A 28 -9.25 14.21 8.03
C ASN A 28 -8.17 15.24 7.68
N GLU A 29 -8.53 16.26 6.91
CA GLU A 29 -7.59 17.28 6.42
C GLU A 29 -6.80 17.97 7.56
N GLN A 30 -7.47 18.30 8.66
CA GLN A 30 -6.84 18.99 9.79
C GLN A 30 -5.73 18.17 10.46
N THR A 31 -5.91 16.85 10.48
CA THR A 31 -4.93 15.90 10.99
C THR A 31 -3.83 15.68 9.96
N LEU A 32 -4.19 15.33 8.73
CA LEU A 32 -3.24 14.93 7.68
C LEU A 32 -2.25 16.05 7.31
N LYS A 33 -2.67 17.33 7.31
CA LYS A 33 -1.77 18.46 7.01
C LYS A 33 -0.56 18.60 7.94
N LYS A 34 -0.53 17.87 9.06
CA LYS A 34 0.57 17.86 10.04
C LYS A 34 1.64 16.82 9.74
N PHE A 35 1.42 15.98 8.71
CA PHE A 35 2.27 14.86 8.36
C PHE A 35 2.84 15.00 6.95
N ASP A 36 3.83 14.17 6.65
CA ASP A 36 4.47 14.10 5.33
C ASP A 36 4.11 12.83 4.56
N ILE A 37 3.78 11.75 5.29
CA ILE A 37 3.44 10.45 4.74
C ILE A 37 2.21 9.90 5.45
N TYR A 38 1.24 9.38 4.70
CA TYR A 38 0.15 8.54 5.19
C TYR A 38 0.41 7.09 4.79
N ILE A 39 0.34 6.16 5.75
CA ILE A 39 0.55 4.74 5.47
C ILE A 39 -0.72 3.98 5.83
N GLN A 40 -1.35 3.37 4.83
CA GLN A 40 -2.44 2.42 5.01
C GLN A 40 -1.85 1.01 5.10
N PRO A 41 -1.83 0.39 6.29
CA PRO A 41 -1.36 -0.99 6.43
C PRO A 41 -2.33 -1.97 5.77
N GLY A 42 -1.88 -3.23 5.68
CA GLY A 42 -2.77 -4.35 5.40
C GLY A 42 -3.86 -4.51 6.47
N GLY A 43 -4.83 -5.37 6.17
CA GLY A 43 -5.96 -5.69 7.02
C GLY A 43 -6.65 -6.95 6.53
N GLY A 44 -7.87 -7.20 7.00
CA GLY A 44 -8.66 -8.33 6.51
C GLY A 44 -9.15 -8.14 5.08
N GLN A 45 -9.88 -9.13 4.58
CA GLN A 45 -10.39 -9.16 3.20
C GLN A 45 -11.59 -8.23 2.94
N ASP A 46 -12.02 -7.46 3.94
CA ASP A 46 -13.16 -6.55 3.85
C ASP A 46 -12.71 -5.15 3.42
N ILE A 47 -12.47 -4.98 2.12
CA ILE A 47 -12.08 -3.68 1.55
C ILE A 47 -13.22 -2.66 1.71
N ALA A 48 -14.47 -3.10 1.52
CA ALA A 48 -15.66 -2.26 1.68
C ALA A 48 -15.79 -1.72 3.11
N GLY A 49 -15.74 -2.61 4.11
CA GLY A 49 -15.78 -2.20 5.52
C GLY A 49 -14.60 -1.33 5.91
N SER A 50 -13.42 -1.55 5.32
CA SER A 50 -12.26 -0.69 5.54
C SER A 50 -12.43 0.70 4.93
N TYR A 51 -13.05 0.80 3.75
CA TYR A 51 -13.42 2.08 3.16
C TYR A 51 -14.50 2.79 3.98
N ASP A 52 -15.51 2.08 4.49
CA ASP A 52 -16.59 2.65 5.32
C ASP A 52 -16.04 3.34 6.59
N VAL A 53 -14.97 2.79 7.18
CA VAL A 53 -14.28 3.39 8.34
C VAL A 53 -13.53 4.68 7.97
N ILE A 54 -12.98 4.76 6.76
CA ILE A 54 -12.33 5.98 6.23
C ILE A 54 -13.39 7.02 5.86
N GLY A 55 -14.47 6.59 5.20
CA GLY A 55 -15.55 7.41 4.68
C GLY A 55 -15.12 8.33 3.52
N ASP A 56 -16.10 8.90 2.82
CA ASP A 56 -15.85 9.78 1.68
C ASP A 56 -15.02 11.02 2.06
N ASP A 57 -15.27 11.60 3.24
CA ASP A 57 -14.52 12.75 3.75
C ASP A 57 -13.05 12.39 4.04
N GLY A 58 -12.79 11.20 4.58
CA GLY A 58 -11.44 10.72 4.84
C GLY A 58 -10.70 10.40 3.55
N ALA A 59 -11.38 9.75 2.60
CA ALA A 59 -10.84 9.45 1.28
C ALA A 59 -10.50 10.75 0.51
N GLU A 60 -11.37 11.76 0.57
CA GLU A 60 -11.08 13.07 -0.01
C GLU A 60 -9.91 13.77 0.68
N ALA A 61 -9.83 13.71 2.01
CA ALA A 61 -8.70 14.26 2.74
C ALA A 61 -7.37 13.59 2.34
N ILE A 62 -7.36 12.26 2.13
CA ILE A 62 -6.20 11.53 1.63
C ILE A 62 -5.85 11.97 0.21
N ARG A 63 -6.84 12.07 -0.70
CA ARG A 63 -6.60 12.56 -2.06
C ARG A 63 -5.99 13.95 -2.05
N GLN A 64 -6.53 14.90 -1.28
CA GLN A 64 -5.99 16.26 -1.20
C GLN A 64 -4.60 16.30 -0.57
N PHE A 65 -4.35 15.48 0.46
CA PHE A 65 -3.05 15.32 1.07
C PHE A 65 -1.99 14.92 0.04
N VAL A 66 -2.21 13.83 -0.69
CA VAL A 66 -1.26 13.37 -1.72
C VAL A 66 -1.14 14.39 -2.85
N LYS A 67 -2.28 14.92 -3.34
CA LYS A 67 -2.30 15.92 -4.42
C LYS A 67 -1.44 17.15 -4.11
N SER A 68 -1.33 17.54 -2.84
CA SER A 68 -0.54 18.68 -2.36
C SER A 68 0.97 18.44 -2.26
N GLY A 69 1.47 17.26 -2.68
CA GLY A 69 2.90 16.94 -2.65
C GLY A 69 3.33 16.04 -1.50
N LYS A 70 2.39 15.41 -0.79
CA LYS A 70 2.67 14.45 0.28
C LYS A 70 2.58 13.02 -0.24
N ASP A 71 3.11 12.05 0.51
CA ASP A 71 3.21 10.68 0.04
C ASP A 71 2.19 9.74 0.72
N PHE A 72 1.65 8.79 -0.05
CA PHE A 72 0.83 7.69 0.42
C PHE A 72 1.57 6.37 0.23
N ILE A 73 1.50 5.49 1.23
CA ILE A 73 1.96 4.11 1.13
C ILE A 73 0.79 3.16 1.44
N GLY A 74 0.47 2.27 0.50
CA GLY A 74 -0.56 1.25 0.67
C GLY A 74 0.04 -0.15 0.63
N ILE A 75 -0.25 -0.99 1.62
CA ILE A 75 0.28 -2.36 1.72
C ILE A 75 -0.86 -3.36 1.73
N CYS A 76 -0.82 -4.38 0.87
CA CYS A 76 -1.84 -5.42 0.73
C CYS A 76 -3.26 -4.81 0.61
N MET A 77 -4.12 -4.94 1.62
CA MET A 77 -5.42 -4.27 1.73
C MET A 77 -5.34 -2.75 1.49
N GLY A 78 -4.30 -2.10 2.02
CA GLY A 78 -4.06 -0.68 1.80
C GLY A 78 -3.68 -0.31 0.37
N ALA A 79 -3.13 -1.27 -0.40
CA ALA A 79 -2.92 -1.10 -1.83
C ALA A 79 -4.24 -1.18 -2.59
N TYR A 80 -5.10 -2.17 -2.30
CA TYR A 80 -6.45 -2.26 -2.86
C TYR A 80 -7.26 -0.99 -2.59
N LEU A 81 -7.24 -0.46 -1.37
CA LEU A 81 -7.93 0.80 -1.03
C LEU A 81 -7.46 2.01 -1.85
N ALA A 82 -6.24 2.00 -2.39
CA ALA A 82 -5.73 3.10 -3.20
C ALA A 82 -6.30 3.10 -4.63
N ASP A 83 -6.92 2.00 -5.05
CA ASP A 83 -7.41 1.82 -6.42
C ASP A 83 -8.58 2.73 -6.78
N LYS A 84 -8.96 2.73 -8.07
CA LYS A 84 -10.00 3.62 -8.62
C LYS A 84 -11.39 3.42 -8.01
N ASP A 85 -11.67 2.25 -7.45
CA ASP A 85 -13.00 1.88 -6.94
C ASP A 85 -13.18 2.27 -5.46
N TRP A 86 -12.10 2.70 -4.80
CA TRP A 86 -12.09 3.11 -3.38
C TRP A 86 -11.58 4.55 -3.21
N ILE A 87 -10.36 4.76 -2.69
CA ILE A 87 -9.82 6.11 -2.46
C ILE A 87 -9.54 6.82 -3.80
N GLY A 88 -9.24 6.09 -4.87
CA GLY A 88 -9.03 6.67 -6.20
C GLY A 88 -7.71 7.40 -6.36
N LEU A 89 -6.63 6.85 -5.78
CA LEU A 89 -5.27 7.39 -5.93
C LEU A 89 -4.55 6.88 -7.19
N ILE A 90 -5.04 5.79 -7.78
CA ILE A 90 -4.63 5.30 -9.10
C ILE A 90 -5.86 5.09 -9.98
N ASP A 91 -5.69 5.23 -11.30
CA ASP A 91 -6.77 5.05 -12.29
C ASP A 91 -6.72 3.65 -12.91
N ALA A 92 -6.72 2.66 -12.02
CA ALA A 92 -6.79 1.25 -12.36
C ALA A 92 -7.40 0.47 -11.19
N PRO A 93 -8.20 -0.59 -11.46
CA PRO A 93 -8.55 -1.54 -10.42
C PRO A 93 -7.33 -2.42 -10.13
N LEU A 94 -7.19 -2.88 -8.88
CA LEU A 94 -6.19 -3.87 -8.52
C LEU A 94 -6.81 -5.26 -8.41
N GLU A 95 -6.02 -6.26 -8.77
CA GLU A 95 -6.40 -7.66 -8.75
C GLU A 95 -5.35 -8.45 -7.97
N SER A 96 -5.77 -9.55 -7.34
CA SER A 96 -4.88 -10.40 -6.56
C SER A 96 -3.80 -11.05 -7.41
N GLU A 97 -2.60 -11.19 -6.82
CA GLU A 97 -1.52 -12.02 -7.36
C GLU A 97 -1.83 -13.53 -7.24
N VAL A 98 -2.79 -13.93 -6.40
CA VAL A 98 -3.22 -15.32 -6.24
C VAL A 98 -3.70 -15.90 -7.57
N GLY A 99 -3.14 -17.06 -7.94
CA GLY A 99 -3.55 -17.79 -9.14
C GLY A 99 -3.14 -17.13 -10.46
N ARG A 100 -2.37 -16.03 -10.42
CA ARG A 100 -1.79 -15.42 -11.62
C ARG A 100 -0.91 -16.42 -12.37
N PRO A 101 -0.84 -16.38 -13.71
CA PRO A 101 0.02 -17.28 -14.49
C PRO A 101 1.47 -17.24 -14.00
N GLY A 102 1.98 -18.39 -13.56
CA GLY A 102 3.34 -18.52 -13.04
C GLY A 102 3.54 -18.08 -11.58
N SER A 103 2.49 -17.58 -10.92
CA SER A 103 2.55 -17.21 -9.50
C SER A 103 2.83 -18.43 -8.63
N ARG A 104 3.45 -18.15 -7.48
CA ARG A 104 3.68 -19.12 -6.41
C ARG A 104 2.67 -19.00 -5.27
N ALA A 105 1.78 -18.00 -5.32
CA ALA A 105 0.63 -17.90 -4.44
C ALA A 105 -0.57 -18.61 -5.09
N TYR A 106 -1.01 -19.71 -4.49
CA TYR A 106 -2.07 -20.57 -5.05
C TYR A 106 -3.45 -20.30 -4.44
N ASP A 107 -3.48 -19.68 -3.27
CA ASP A 107 -4.66 -19.28 -2.52
C ASP A 107 -4.34 -18.05 -1.65
N GLU A 108 -5.31 -17.61 -0.85
CA GLU A 108 -5.21 -16.48 0.07
C GLU A 108 -4.45 -16.81 1.38
N GLY A 109 -3.75 -17.95 1.41
CA GLY A 109 -2.96 -18.39 2.55
C GLY A 109 -1.66 -17.61 2.73
N ASP A 110 -0.86 -18.06 3.69
CA ASP A 110 0.41 -17.43 4.05
C ASP A 110 1.56 -18.00 3.20
N TYR A 111 2.29 -17.12 2.53
CA TYR A 111 3.44 -17.49 1.70
C TYR A 111 4.66 -16.65 2.04
N THR A 112 5.84 -17.23 1.82
CA THR A 112 7.07 -16.48 1.61
C THR A 112 7.38 -16.49 0.12
N LEU A 113 7.16 -15.38 -0.56
CA LEU A 113 7.47 -15.23 -1.99
C LEU A 113 8.86 -14.63 -2.15
N GLN A 114 9.60 -15.10 -3.17
CA GLN A 114 10.81 -14.42 -3.61
C GLN A 114 10.40 -13.21 -4.44
N VAL A 115 10.85 -12.03 -4.01
CA VAL A 115 10.58 -10.76 -4.67
C VAL A 115 11.90 -10.19 -5.16
N LYS A 116 11.96 -9.89 -6.46
CA LYS A 116 13.12 -9.27 -7.07
C LYS A 116 13.11 -7.77 -6.81
N TRP A 117 14.01 -7.30 -5.95
CA TRP A 117 14.22 -5.90 -5.62
C TRP A 117 15.70 -5.52 -5.77
N ASN A 118 16.00 -4.44 -6.49
CA ASN A 118 17.38 -3.96 -6.68
C ASN A 118 18.33 -5.06 -7.23
N ASN A 119 17.84 -5.87 -8.18
CA ASN A 119 18.53 -7.02 -8.75
C ASN A 119 18.91 -8.14 -7.76
N LYS A 120 18.34 -8.12 -6.56
CA LYS A 120 18.44 -9.20 -5.57
C LYS A 120 17.09 -9.88 -5.42
N GLN A 121 17.11 -11.17 -5.11
CA GLN A 121 15.93 -11.89 -4.66
C GLN A 121 15.90 -11.80 -3.15
N GLU A 122 14.81 -11.29 -2.61
CA GLU A 122 14.59 -11.13 -1.17
C GLU A 122 13.28 -11.84 -0.79
N PRO A 123 13.24 -12.57 0.34
CA PRO A 123 12.03 -13.22 0.81
C PRO A 123 11.07 -12.18 1.41
N PHE A 124 9.82 -12.18 0.96
CA PHE A 124 8.77 -11.33 1.49
C PHE A 124 7.60 -12.19 1.96
N TYR A 125 7.01 -11.82 3.11
CA TYR A 125 5.71 -12.35 3.50
C TYR A 125 4.65 -11.88 2.50
N TYR A 126 3.74 -12.77 2.16
CA TYR A 126 2.64 -12.53 1.24
C TYR A 126 1.38 -13.22 1.73
N GLN A 127 0.28 -12.48 1.72
CA GLN A 127 -1.07 -12.98 1.96
C GLN A 127 -2.02 -12.15 1.08
N ASP A 128 -2.42 -12.73 -0.06
CA ASP A 128 -3.43 -12.19 -0.98
C ASP A 128 -3.21 -10.74 -1.48
N GLY A 129 -1.97 -10.28 -1.49
CA GLY A 129 -1.62 -8.96 -2.00
C GLY A 129 -1.85 -8.81 -3.51
N PRO A 130 -2.13 -7.59 -4.00
CA PRO A 130 -2.31 -7.35 -5.42
C PRO A 130 -1.01 -7.43 -6.22
N TYR A 131 -1.14 -7.73 -7.50
CA TYR A 131 -0.13 -7.31 -8.47
C TYR A 131 -0.44 -5.89 -8.99
N LEU A 132 0.60 -5.19 -9.39
CA LEU A 132 0.51 -3.79 -9.77
C LEU A 132 0.61 -3.61 -11.29
N ASN A 133 -0.34 -2.89 -11.84
CA ASN A 133 -0.43 -2.68 -13.28
C ASN A 133 0.14 -1.31 -13.70
N ASN A 134 0.79 -1.32 -14.86
CA ASN A 134 1.20 -0.12 -15.56
C ASN A 134 0.14 0.20 -16.63
N THR A 135 -0.83 1.03 -16.30
CA THR A 135 -1.79 1.55 -17.29
C THR A 135 -1.31 2.89 -17.83
N THR A 136 -1.67 3.25 -19.06
CA THR A 136 -1.31 4.55 -19.64
C THR A 136 -1.92 5.74 -18.91
N SER A 137 -2.96 5.51 -18.09
CA SER A 137 -3.57 6.52 -17.22
C SER A 137 -2.80 6.75 -15.91
N ASN A 138 -1.94 5.80 -15.52
CA ASN A 138 -1.19 5.84 -14.27
C ASN A 138 0.09 6.67 -14.42
N ALA A 139 -0.06 8.00 -14.36
CA ALA A 139 1.06 8.94 -14.40
C ALA A 139 2.12 8.61 -13.33
N GLY A 140 3.39 8.78 -13.67
CA GLY A 140 4.50 8.53 -12.74
C GLY A 140 4.72 7.06 -12.37
N PHE A 141 4.12 6.11 -13.10
CA PHE A 141 4.35 4.68 -12.88
C PHE A 141 5.84 4.34 -12.93
N GLN A 142 6.32 3.69 -11.88
CA GLN A 142 7.65 3.12 -11.79
C GLN A 142 7.58 1.81 -10.99
N ALA A 143 7.84 0.69 -11.66
CA ALA A 143 8.03 -0.58 -10.98
C ALA A 143 9.29 -0.54 -10.10
N ILE A 144 9.16 -0.99 -8.85
CA ILE A 144 10.22 -1.02 -7.83
C ILE A 144 10.68 -2.45 -7.58
N ALA A 145 9.73 -3.39 -7.51
CA ALA A 145 10.00 -4.81 -7.27
C ALA A 145 9.04 -5.70 -8.05
N TYR A 146 9.45 -6.94 -8.29
CA TYR A 146 8.71 -7.91 -9.12
C TYR A 146 8.55 -9.25 -8.40
N TYR A 147 7.41 -9.88 -8.59
CA TYR A 147 7.23 -11.31 -8.30
C TYR A 147 8.03 -12.15 -9.31
N ASP A 148 8.26 -13.42 -9.00
CA ASP A 148 9.04 -14.35 -9.85
C ASP A 148 8.41 -14.59 -11.23
N ASN A 149 7.08 -14.45 -11.35
CA ASN A 149 6.37 -14.54 -12.63
C ASN A 149 6.52 -13.28 -13.50
N GLY A 150 7.15 -12.22 -12.98
CA GLY A 150 7.35 -10.95 -13.67
C GLY A 150 6.24 -9.92 -13.43
N ASP A 151 5.18 -10.27 -12.71
CA ASP A 151 4.19 -9.30 -12.25
C ASP A 151 4.83 -8.32 -11.25
N VAL A 152 4.34 -7.08 -11.20
CA VAL A 152 4.96 -6.02 -10.37
C VAL A 152 4.44 -6.13 -8.95
N ALA A 153 5.34 -6.35 -8.00
CA ALA A 153 5.02 -6.52 -6.59
C ALA A 153 4.94 -5.18 -5.84
N ILE A 154 5.81 -4.23 -6.20
CA ILE A 154 5.86 -2.89 -5.58
C ILE A 154 6.05 -1.87 -6.69
N ALA A 155 5.26 -0.80 -6.67
CA ALA A 155 5.31 0.26 -7.67
C ALA A 155 5.04 1.64 -7.05
N ARG A 156 5.62 2.66 -7.67
CA ARG A 156 5.30 4.06 -7.42
C ARG A 156 4.40 4.58 -8.54
N TYR A 157 3.47 5.44 -8.16
CA TYR A 157 2.58 6.23 -9.02
C TYR A 157 2.67 7.70 -8.60
N GLN A 158 2.12 8.58 -9.41
CA GLN A 158 1.98 10.00 -9.11
C GLN A 158 0.51 10.40 -9.02
N TYR A 159 0.15 11.14 -7.98
CA TYR A 159 -1.18 11.73 -7.81
C TYR A 159 -1.04 13.20 -7.44
N GLY A 160 -1.37 14.10 -8.39
CA GLY A 160 -1.02 15.52 -8.27
C GLY A 160 0.49 15.74 -8.15
N GLU A 161 0.91 16.45 -7.11
CA GLU A 161 2.32 16.74 -6.84
C GLU A 161 3.01 15.67 -5.97
N GLY A 162 2.25 14.74 -5.38
CA GLY A 162 2.75 13.71 -4.47
C GLY A 162 2.87 12.33 -5.09
N HIS A 163 3.30 11.37 -4.27
CA HIS A 163 3.52 10.00 -4.70
C HIS A 163 2.63 9.00 -3.98
N VAL A 164 2.33 7.92 -4.67
CA VAL A 164 1.59 6.78 -4.16
C VAL A 164 2.48 5.56 -4.35
N ILE A 165 2.92 4.94 -3.27
CA ILE A 165 3.74 3.72 -3.30
C ILE A 165 2.86 2.57 -2.83
N LEU A 166 2.62 1.60 -3.70
CA LEU A 166 1.79 0.44 -3.41
C LEU A 166 2.66 -0.80 -3.32
N SER A 167 2.34 -1.67 -2.38
CA SER A 167 2.99 -2.96 -2.18
C SER A 167 1.94 -4.06 -2.10
N GLY A 168 2.05 -5.03 -2.98
CA GLY A 168 1.36 -6.31 -2.88
C GLY A 168 1.82 -7.11 -1.65
N PRO A 169 3.10 -7.48 -1.55
CA PRO A 169 3.61 -8.21 -0.40
C PRO A 169 3.77 -7.29 0.83
N HIS A 170 4.15 -7.88 1.97
CA HIS A 170 4.31 -7.18 3.26
C HIS A 170 5.79 -6.90 3.59
N PRO A 171 6.39 -5.78 3.12
CA PRO A 171 7.75 -5.37 3.49
C PRO A 171 7.92 -5.05 4.98
N GLU A 172 6.82 -4.84 5.70
CA GLU A 172 6.81 -4.58 7.13
C GLU A 172 6.94 -5.84 7.98
N ALA A 173 6.71 -7.02 7.40
CA ALA A 173 6.76 -8.29 8.11
C ALA A 173 8.20 -8.64 8.53
N ASP A 174 8.32 -9.32 9.65
CA ASP A 174 9.59 -9.88 10.13
C ASP A 174 9.45 -11.39 10.40
N GLU A 175 10.46 -11.99 11.00
CA GLU A 175 10.51 -13.43 11.33
C GLU A 175 9.40 -13.93 12.28
N THR A 176 8.58 -13.04 12.85
CA THR A 176 7.44 -13.41 13.70
C THR A 176 6.15 -13.61 12.92
N TRP A 177 6.14 -13.30 11.62
CA TRP A 177 5.07 -13.59 10.67
C TRP A 177 5.45 -14.77 9.77
#